data_AF-A0A1Q9NLZ8-F1
#
_entry.id   AF-A0A1Q9NLZ8-F1
#
_cell.length_a   1.000
_cell.length_b   1.000
_cell.length_c   1.000
_cell.angle_alpha   90.00
_cell.angle_beta   90.00
_cell.angle_gamma   90.00
#
_symmetry.space_group_name_H-M   'P 1'
#
loop_
_entity.id
_entity.type
_entity.pdbx_description
1 polymer ?
#
loop_
_entity_poly.entity_id
_entity_poly.type
_entity_poly.pdbx_seq_one_letter_code
_entity_poly.pdbx_strand_id
1 'polypeptide(L)'
;MDVQAVYILLRDGRCIYSRAYSENPADPQLLGGMLAAFNIASKQWLSDGIRKFEADGGLSFVVKDFESFIVTFQVSRNLTNEKEAFLDIIGYKFFAKYGNTLSPFEGNITIYKGFTPILDNILGVITSEEGRTKQNIKIRGIIDDDKVLDSLTIIELPRTLQKTALDLLTVKQATPEELASGSDCSVEEVEHNLENLLNQGYIMCKTIGSRKLYYIP
;
A
#
# COMPACT_ATOMS: atom_id res chain seq x y z
N MET A 1 -10.04 3.12 -8.56
CA MET A 1 -9.08 3.13 -7.45
C MET A 1 -9.39 4.34 -6.59
N ASP A 2 -9.49 4.20 -5.26
CA ASP A 2 -9.84 5.34 -4.39
C ASP A 2 -8.66 6.29 -4.22
N VAL A 3 -7.43 5.76 -4.24
CA VAL A 3 -6.19 6.53 -4.36
C VAL A 3 -5.97 6.88 -5.83
N GLN A 4 -5.94 8.17 -6.14
CA GLN A 4 -5.73 8.72 -7.47
C GLN A 4 -4.27 9.08 -7.73
N ALA A 5 -3.53 9.48 -6.70
CA ALA A 5 -2.10 9.72 -6.78
C ALA A 5 -1.44 9.66 -5.41
N VAL A 6 -0.13 9.40 -5.39
CA VAL A 6 0.71 9.38 -4.20
C VAL A 6 1.88 10.32 -4.41
N TYR A 7 2.19 11.11 -3.38
CA TYR A 7 3.31 12.04 -3.41
C TYR A 7 4.14 11.87 -2.15
N ILE A 8 5.46 11.96 -2.31
CA ILE A 8 6.43 12.04 -1.22
C ILE A 8 7.16 13.35 -1.40
N LEU A 9 7.09 14.18 -0.35
CA LEU A 9 7.53 15.56 -0.35
C LEU A 9 8.56 15.74 0.76
N LEU A 10 9.62 16.49 0.51
CA LEU A 10 10.43 17.03 1.60
C LEU A 10 9.62 18.08 2.37
N ARG A 11 10.03 18.35 3.61
CA ARG A 11 9.29 19.30 4.47
C ARG A 11 9.33 20.74 3.97
N ASP A 12 10.25 21.06 3.07
CA ASP A 12 10.32 22.34 2.36
C ASP A 12 9.38 22.41 1.14
N GLY A 13 8.59 21.37 0.89
CA GLY A 13 7.61 21.30 -0.19
C GLY A 13 8.14 20.72 -1.49
N ARG A 14 9.43 20.40 -1.61
CA ARG A 14 9.95 19.77 -2.83
C ARG A 14 9.42 18.36 -2.99
N CYS A 15 8.76 18.07 -4.11
CA CYS A 15 8.36 16.71 -4.46
C CYS A 15 9.56 15.88 -4.94
N ILE A 16 9.85 14.80 -4.22
CA ILE A 16 10.95 13.87 -4.54
C ILE A 16 10.47 12.59 -5.20
N TYR A 17 9.19 12.26 -5.02
CA TYR A 17 8.54 11.14 -5.69
C TYR A 17 7.06 11.43 -5.88
N SER A 18 6.54 11.13 -7.06
CA SER A 18 5.11 11.22 -7.35
C SER A 18 4.68 10.06 -8.24
N ARG A 19 3.49 9.54 -8.00
CA ARG A 19 2.87 8.54 -8.86
C ARG A 19 1.39 8.78 -9.02
N ALA A 20 0.96 8.95 -10.26
CA ALA A 20 -0.44 9.10 -10.64
C ALA A 20 -1.05 7.75 -11.06
N TYR A 21 -2.29 7.53 -10.65
CA TYR A 21 -3.13 6.39 -11.01
C TYR A 21 -4.45 6.83 -11.67
N SER A 22 -4.71 8.14 -11.74
CA SER A 22 -5.82 8.76 -12.45
C SER A 22 -5.31 9.71 -13.55
N GLU A 23 -6.21 10.14 -14.43
CA GLU A 23 -5.90 11.06 -15.53
C GLU A 23 -5.68 12.51 -15.06
N ASN A 24 -6.14 12.86 -13.86
CA ASN A 24 -6.09 14.23 -13.32
C ASN A 24 -5.42 14.29 -11.94
N PRO A 25 -4.11 13.95 -11.83
CA PRO A 25 -3.36 14.19 -10.61
C PRO A 25 -3.16 15.69 -10.39
N ALA A 26 -3.11 16.11 -9.12
CA ALA A 26 -2.62 17.42 -8.74
C ALA A 26 -1.17 17.60 -9.20
N ASP A 27 -0.82 18.84 -9.56
CA ASP A 27 0.57 19.16 -9.87
C ASP A 27 1.44 18.95 -8.60
N PRO A 28 2.50 18.13 -8.65
CA PRO A 28 3.31 17.82 -7.48
C PRO A 28 3.98 19.04 -6.84
N GLN A 29 4.34 20.06 -7.63
CA GLN A 29 5.02 21.26 -7.13
C GLN A 29 4.02 22.22 -6.49
N LEU A 30 2.83 22.39 -7.08
CA LEU A 30 1.76 23.17 -6.45
C LEU A 30 1.29 22.54 -5.14
N LEU A 31 1.07 21.23 -5.13
CA LEU A 31 0.71 20.49 -3.92
C LEU A 31 1.81 20.61 -2.85
N GLY A 32 3.06 20.45 -3.25
CA GLY A 32 4.22 20.57 -2.37
C GLY A 32 4.36 21.95 -1.73
N GLY A 33 4.27 23.01 -2.53
CA GLY A 33 4.33 24.39 -2.03
C GLY A 33 3.16 24.73 -1.09
N MET A 34 1.96 24.27 -1.42
CA MET A 34 0.78 24.44 -0.57
C MET A 34 0.96 23.74 0.79
N LEU A 35 1.38 22.48 0.79
CA LEU A 35 1.59 21.71 2.03
C LEU A 35 2.70 22.30 2.91
N ALA A 36 3.77 22.83 2.30
CA ALA A 36 4.82 23.52 3.04
C ALA A 36 4.28 24.79 3.72
N ALA A 37 3.54 25.62 2.99
CA ALA A 37 2.92 26.83 3.53
C ALA A 37 1.93 26.51 4.67
N PHE A 38 1.12 25.47 4.47
CA PHE A 38 0.19 24.98 5.47
C PHE A 38 0.86 24.43 6.72
N ASN A 39 1.94 23.66 6.60
CA ASN A 39 2.66 23.16 7.76
C ASN A 39 3.34 24.29 8.56
N ILE A 40 3.78 25.36 7.90
CA ILE A 40 4.30 26.56 8.59
C ILE A 40 3.16 27.22 9.38
N ALA A 41 2.00 27.41 8.76
CA ALA A 41 0.85 28.03 9.41
C ALA A 41 0.27 27.16 10.55
N SER A 42 0.14 25.85 10.34
CA SER A 42 -0.47 24.94 11.32
C SER A 42 0.38 24.80 12.58
N LYS A 43 1.72 24.78 12.44
CA LYS A 43 2.64 24.80 13.59
C LYS A 43 2.48 26.06 14.45
N GLN A 44 2.09 27.19 13.87
CA GLN A 44 1.85 28.42 14.60
C GLN A 44 0.51 28.41 15.34
N TRP A 45 -0.52 27.73 14.80
CA TRP A 45 -1.89 27.88 15.28
C TRP A 45 -2.46 26.67 16.02
N LEU A 46 -2.05 25.45 15.66
CA LEU A 46 -2.74 24.22 16.05
C LEU A 46 -1.84 23.21 16.77
N SER A 47 -0.55 23.49 16.94
CA SER A 47 0.48 22.57 17.49
C SER A 47 0.65 21.23 16.77
N ASP A 48 -0.19 20.94 15.78
CA ASP A 48 -0.19 19.74 14.94
C ASP A 48 -0.16 20.11 13.44
N GLY A 49 0.25 19.16 12.61
CA GLY A 49 0.29 19.28 11.15
C GLY A 49 -1.08 19.16 10.50
N ILE A 50 -1.17 19.46 9.20
CA ILE A 50 -2.37 19.12 8.42
C ILE A 50 -2.40 17.61 8.19
N ARG A 51 -3.50 16.97 8.59
CA ARG A 51 -3.72 15.53 8.36
C ARG A 51 -4.63 15.25 7.16
N LYS A 52 -5.56 16.15 6.88
CA LYS A 52 -6.52 16.01 5.78
C LYS A 52 -7.03 17.37 5.35
N PHE A 53 -7.26 17.53 4.05
CA PHE A 53 -7.98 18.68 3.50
C PHE A 53 -8.76 18.25 2.24
N GLU A 54 -9.76 19.05 1.88
CA GLU A 54 -10.63 18.81 0.73
C GLU A 54 -10.58 20.02 -0.19
N ALA A 55 -10.49 19.77 -1.49
CA ALA A 55 -10.59 20.77 -2.53
C ALA A 55 -11.96 20.67 -3.20
N ASP A 56 -12.44 21.81 -3.71
CA ASP A 56 -13.69 21.85 -4.48
C ASP A 56 -13.67 20.84 -5.63
N GLY A 57 -14.79 20.14 -5.82
CA GLY A 57 -14.91 19.07 -6.82
C GLY A 57 -14.73 17.65 -6.26
N GLY A 58 -14.71 17.47 -4.93
CA GLY A 58 -14.71 16.15 -4.28
C GLY A 58 -13.35 15.47 -4.25
N LEU A 59 -12.27 16.23 -4.43
CA LEU A 59 -10.91 15.74 -4.24
C LEU A 59 -10.51 15.94 -2.79
N SER A 60 -10.12 14.86 -2.13
CA SER A 60 -9.54 14.95 -0.79
C SER A 60 -8.08 14.57 -0.82
N PHE A 61 -7.34 15.13 0.13
CA PHE A 61 -5.94 14.82 0.35
C PHE A 61 -5.77 14.34 1.77
N VAL A 62 -5.12 13.19 1.93
CA VAL A 62 -4.75 12.63 3.23
C VAL A 62 -3.24 12.76 3.36
N VAL A 63 -2.78 13.25 4.51
CA VAL A 63 -1.40 13.68 4.72
C VAL A 63 -0.87 12.99 5.97
N LYS A 64 0.31 12.39 5.84
CA LYS A 64 1.08 11.83 6.94
C LYS A 64 2.45 12.51 7.00
N ASP A 65 2.72 13.17 8.12
CA ASP A 65 4.02 13.79 8.40
C ASP A 65 4.98 12.75 8.99
N PHE A 66 6.19 12.69 8.45
CA PHE A 66 7.33 11.97 9.00
C PHE A 66 8.43 12.99 9.35
N GLU A 67 9.42 12.58 10.13
CA GLU A 67 10.44 13.52 10.63
C GLU A 67 11.15 14.30 9.51
N SER A 68 11.47 13.63 8.40
CA SER A 68 12.24 14.20 7.28
C SER A 68 11.44 14.46 6.00
N PHE A 69 10.20 13.97 5.91
CA PHE A 69 9.39 14.03 4.69
C PHE A 69 7.90 13.88 4.99
N ILE A 70 7.06 14.07 3.99
CA ILE A 70 5.60 13.97 4.07
C ILE A 70 5.14 12.99 2.99
N VAL A 71 4.22 12.09 3.34
CA VAL A 71 3.52 11.24 2.39
C VAL A 71 2.10 11.74 2.26
N THR A 72 1.60 11.87 1.03
CA THR A 72 0.20 12.26 0.81
C THR A 72 -0.46 11.50 -0.32
N PHE A 73 -1.74 11.18 -0.12
CA PHE A 73 -2.63 10.67 -1.15
C PHE A 73 -3.53 11.78 -1.67
N GLN A 74 -3.76 11.78 -2.97
CA GLN A 74 -4.93 12.40 -3.57
C GLN A 74 -5.99 11.32 -3.79
N VAL A 75 -7.22 11.55 -3.34
CA VAL A 75 -8.30 10.56 -3.39
C VAL A 75 -9.61 11.14 -3.91
N SER A 76 -10.39 10.27 -4.57
CA SER A 76 -11.66 10.65 -5.23
C SER A 76 -12.87 10.73 -4.29
N ARG A 77 -12.74 10.14 -3.11
CA ARG A 77 -13.75 10.04 -2.05
C ARG A 77 -13.04 9.93 -0.70
N ASN A 78 -13.78 10.12 0.39
CA ASN A 78 -13.27 9.88 1.73
C ASN A 78 -12.63 8.48 1.83
N LEU A 79 -11.37 8.46 2.25
CA LEU A 79 -10.65 7.23 2.52
C LEU A 79 -11.29 6.49 3.71
N THR A 80 -11.30 5.18 3.66
CA THR A 80 -11.55 4.36 4.85
C THR A 80 -10.30 4.35 5.73
N ASN A 81 -10.46 4.21 7.05
CA ASN A 81 -9.34 4.14 8.00
C ASN A 81 -8.29 3.08 7.62
N GLU A 82 -8.72 1.94 7.06
CA GLU A 82 -7.84 0.87 6.57
C GLU A 82 -6.85 1.37 5.50
N LYS A 83 -7.29 2.26 4.61
CA LYS A 83 -6.43 2.80 3.55
C LYS A 83 -5.55 3.94 4.03
N GLU A 84 -5.89 4.60 5.14
CA GLU A 84 -5.03 5.61 5.73
C GLU A 84 -3.78 4.96 6.32
N ALA A 85 -3.90 3.73 6.83
CA ALA A 85 -2.76 2.92 7.30
C ALA A 85 -1.71 2.65 6.20
N PHE A 86 -2.09 2.70 4.92
CA PHE A 86 -1.11 2.58 3.83
C PHE A 86 -0.12 3.75 3.79
N LEU A 87 -0.49 4.95 4.27
CA LEU A 87 0.45 6.06 4.37
C LEU A 87 1.60 5.75 5.33
N ASP A 88 1.30 5.07 6.43
CA ASP A 88 2.29 4.61 7.40
C ASP A 88 3.23 3.58 6.77
N ILE A 89 2.68 2.54 6.14
CA ILE A 89 3.46 1.49 5.47
C ILE A 89 4.35 2.09 4.37
N ILE A 90 3.79 2.97 3.53
CA ILE A 90 4.55 3.64 2.47
C ILE A 90 5.70 4.44 3.05
N GLY A 91 5.44 5.24 4.09
CA GLY A 91 6.48 6.05 4.70
C GLY A 91 7.57 5.21 5.36
N TYR A 92 7.23 4.16 6.10
CA TYR A 92 8.23 3.26 6.70
C TYR A 92 9.07 2.54 5.64
N LYS A 93 8.45 1.98 4.59
CA LYS A 93 9.19 1.32 3.50
C LYS A 93 10.05 2.32 2.72
N PHE A 94 9.57 3.55 2.53
CA PHE A 94 10.35 4.61 1.88
C PHE A 94 11.55 5.03 2.72
N PHE A 95 11.35 5.26 4.02
CA PHE A 95 12.42 5.61 4.95
C PHE A 95 13.45 4.50 5.09
N ALA A 96 13.01 3.24 5.20
CA ALA A 96 13.93 2.09 5.27
C ALA A 96 14.84 2.00 4.03
N LYS A 97 14.33 2.35 2.85
CA LYS A 97 15.10 2.28 1.59
C LYS A 97 15.94 3.52 1.31
N TYR A 98 15.46 4.71 1.67
CA TYR A 98 16.04 5.98 1.24
C TYR A 98 16.33 6.98 2.37
N GLY A 99 16.10 6.64 3.63
CA GLY A 99 16.23 7.57 4.76
C GLY A 99 17.58 8.30 4.79
N ASN A 100 18.66 7.58 4.50
CA ASN A 100 20.02 8.13 4.46
C ASN A 100 20.26 9.13 3.32
N THR A 101 19.40 9.19 2.30
CA THR A 101 19.54 10.12 1.17
C THR A 101 18.64 11.36 1.31
N LEU A 102 17.81 11.42 2.36
CA LEU A 102 16.92 12.56 2.62
C LEU A 102 17.66 13.72 3.30
N SER A 103 18.76 13.43 4.01
CA SER A 103 19.60 14.44 4.63
C SER A 103 21.07 13.99 4.66
N PRO A 104 21.97 14.65 3.91
CA PRO A 104 21.72 15.79 3.02
C PRO A 104 21.08 15.37 1.68
N PHE A 105 20.02 16.07 1.27
CA PHE A 105 19.44 15.89 -0.06
C PHE A 105 20.18 16.71 -1.12
N GLU A 106 20.80 16.02 -2.08
CA GLU A 106 21.65 16.63 -3.13
C GLU A 106 20.89 17.04 -4.41
N GLY A 107 19.56 17.04 -4.39
CA GLY A 107 18.75 17.43 -5.55
C GLY A 107 18.50 16.32 -6.58
N ASN A 108 19.14 15.16 -6.45
CA ASN A 108 18.93 14.04 -7.36
C ASN A 108 17.67 13.23 -6.99
N ILE A 109 16.54 13.51 -7.64
CA ILE A 109 15.29 12.77 -7.42
C ILE A 109 15.24 11.40 -8.12
N THR A 110 16.17 11.11 -9.04
CA THR A 110 16.09 9.88 -9.86
C THR A 110 16.32 8.62 -9.03
N ILE A 111 17.02 8.73 -7.91
CA ILE A 111 17.28 7.63 -6.96
C ILE A 111 15.99 7.05 -6.38
N TYR A 112 14.92 7.85 -6.30
CA TYR A 112 13.64 7.43 -5.73
C TYR A 112 12.75 6.67 -6.73
N LYS A 113 13.09 6.64 -8.03
CA LYS A 113 12.30 5.93 -9.06
C LYS A 113 12.15 4.44 -8.76
N GLY A 114 13.13 3.84 -8.09
CA GLY A 114 13.09 2.44 -7.64
C GLY A 114 12.05 2.15 -6.55
N PHE A 115 11.28 3.15 -6.10
CA PHE A 115 10.19 2.97 -5.15
C PHE A 115 8.88 2.54 -5.81
N THR A 116 8.71 2.85 -7.10
CA THR A 116 7.56 2.48 -7.94
C THR A 116 7.06 1.05 -7.76
N PRO A 117 7.89 0.00 -7.88
CA PRO A 117 7.41 -1.38 -7.68
C PRO A 117 6.98 -1.68 -6.24
N ILE A 118 7.60 -1.04 -5.24
CA ILE A 118 7.25 -1.21 -3.82
C ILE A 118 5.90 -0.55 -3.54
N LEU A 119 5.72 0.69 -4.01
CA LEU A 119 4.46 1.42 -3.87
C LEU A 119 3.31 0.66 -4.55
N ASP A 120 3.57 0.14 -5.75
CA ASP A 120 2.60 -0.68 -6.47
C ASP A 120 2.24 -1.95 -5.73
N ASN A 121 3.22 -2.63 -5.13
CA ASN A 121 2.95 -3.80 -4.32
C ASN A 121 2.08 -3.46 -3.10
N ILE A 122 2.41 -2.38 -2.37
CA ILE A 122 1.62 -1.90 -1.20
C ILE A 122 0.18 -1.57 -1.61
N LEU A 123 0.01 -0.88 -2.75
CA LEU A 123 -1.30 -0.54 -3.28
C LEU A 123 -1.92 -1.66 -4.15
N GLY A 124 -1.24 -2.82 -4.22
CA GLY A 124 -1.46 -3.98 -5.08
C GLY A 124 -1.82 -3.69 -6.54
N VAL A 125 -1.25 -2.63 -7.11
CA VAL A 125 -1.25 -2.32 -8.54
C VAL A 125 -0.29 -3.26 -9.25
N ILE A 126 -0.76 -4.01 -10.26
CA ILE A 126 0.15 -4.70 -11.18
C ILE A 126 0.27 -3.85 -12.43
N THR A 127 1.49 -3.48 -12.78
CA THR A 127 1.84 -2.98 -14.10
C THR A 127 2.00 -4.20 -15.02
N SER A 128 1.09 -4.40 -15.96
CA SER A 128 1.44 -5.17 -17.16
C SER A 128 2.46 -4.34 -17.95
N GLU A 129 3.41 -4.99 -18.62
CA GLU A 129 4.50 -4.35 -19.39
C GLU A 129 4.02 -3.40 -20.50
N GLU A 130 2.70 -3.27 -20.71
CA GLU A 130 2.07 -2.44 -21.72
C GLU A 130 1.11 -1.41 -21.11
N GLY A 131 1.62 -0.49 -20.27
CA GLY A 131 1.15 0.90 -20.16
C GLY A 131 -0.35 1.24 -20.06
N ARG A 132 -1.25 0.31 -19.71
CA ARG A 132 -2.70 0.53 -19.65
C ARG A 132 -3.31 -0.19 -18.45
N THR A 133 -3.33 0.50 -17.31
CA THR A 133 -3.98 0.00 -16.10
C THR A 133 -5.46 0.39 -16.09
N LYS A 134 -6.34 -0.55 -16.44
CA LYS A 134 -7.73 -0.59 -15.95
C LYS A 134 -8.07 -2.03 -15.59
N GLN A 135 -7.65 -2.47 -14.41
CA GLN A 135 -8.34 -3.55 -13.72
C GLN A 135 -8.65 -3.11 -12.30
N ASN A 136 -9.93 -3.24 -11.92
CA ASN A 136 -10.43 -2.96 -10.59
C ASN A 136 -9.92 -4.05 -9.64
N ILE A 137 -8.68 -3.92 -9.19
CA ILE A 137 -8.08 -4.84 -8.24
C ILE A 137 -8.40 -4.34 -6.82
N LYS A 138 -9.10 -5.16 -6.05
CA LYS A 138 -9.28 -4.96 -4.61
C LYS A 138 -8.28 -5.86 -3.89
N ILE A 139 -7.38 -5.26 -3.11
CA ILE A 139 -6.56 -5.99 -2.15
C ILE A 139 -7.26 -5.93 -0.81
N ARG A 140 -7.30 -7.06 -0.13
CA ARG A 140 -7.79 -7.20 1.25
C ARG A 140 -6.67 -7.86 2.04
N GLY A 141 -6.48 -7.42 3.29
CA GLY A 141 -5.49 -7.95 4.22
C GLY A 141 -4.85 -6.82 5.04
N ILE A 142 -4.88 -6.96 6.37
CA ILE A 142 -4.08 -6.12 7.28
C ILE A 142 -2.72 -6.81 7.38
N ILE A 143 -1.65 -6.11 6.99
CA ILE A 143 -0.29 -6.58 7.29
C ILE A 143 -0.07 -6.40 8.77
N ASP A 144 0.09 -7.51 9.48
CA ASP A 144 0.72 -7.52 10.78
C ASP A 144 2.21 -7.76 10.51
N ASP A 145 3.04 -6.70 10.54
CA ASP A 145 4.47 -6.77 10.18
C ASP A 145 5.25 -7.79 11.05
N ASP A 146 4.68 -8.18 12.20
CA ASP A 146 5.23 -9.19 13.11
C ASP A 146 4.79 -10.63 12.77
N LYS A 147 3.85 -10.82 11.84
CA LYS A 147 3.34 -12.15 11.43
C LYS A 147 3.84 -12.54 10.06
N VAL A 148 4.78 -13.48 10.05
CA VAL A 148 5.28 -14.12 8.85
C VAL A 148 4.69 -15.51 8.75
N LEU A 149 4.15 -15.88 7.59
CA LEU A 149 3.78 -17.27 7.34
C LEU A 149 5.04 -18.07 6.98
N ASP A 150 5.50 -18.90 7.92
CA ASP A 150 6.68 -19.75 7.82
C ASP A 150 6.41 -21.15 8.40
N SER A 151 7.39 -22.05 8.35
CA SER A 151 7.21 -23.42 8.83
C SER A 151 6.90 -23.52 10.32
N LEU A 152 7.36 -22.58 11.14
CA LEU A 152 7.13 -22.60 12.59
C LEU A 152 5.71 -22.14 12.93
N THR A 153 5.30 -21.01 12.37
CA THR A 153 3.95 -20.48 12.51
C THR A 153 2.89 -21.43 11.97
N ILE A 154 3.17 -22.16 10.87
CA ILE A 154 2.26 -23.20 10.35
C ILE A 154 1.99 -24.29 11.40
N ILE A 155 3.00 -24.71 12.18
CA ILE A 155 2.81 -25.75 13.21
C ILE A 155 1.88 -25.26 14.32
N GLU A 156 1.89 -23.95 14.60
CA GLU A 156 1.06 -23.32 15.63
C GLU A 156 -0.40 -23.08 15.18
N LEU A 157 -0.67 -23.12 13.87
CA LEU A 157 -2.03 -22.96 13.34
C LEU A 157 -2.92 -24.17 13.68
N PRO A 158 -4.26 -23.97 13.74
CA PRO A 158 -5.22 -25.07 13.76
C PRO A 158 -4.95 -26.07 12.63
N ARG A 159 -5.02 -27.38 12.94
CA ARG A 159 -4.72 -28.47 11.98
C ARG A 159 -5.42 -28.36 10.64
N THR A 160 -6.63 -27.79 10.63
CA THR A 160 -7.43 -27.56 9.42
C THR A 160 -6.79 -26.54 8.46
N LEU A 161 -6.02 -25.58 8.97
CA LEU A 161 -5.37 -24.54 8.17
C LEU A 161 -3.97 -24.93 7.69
N GLN A 162 -3.31 -25.87 8.38
CA GLN A 162 -1.88 -26.16 8.19
C GLN A 162 -1.57 -26.60 6.76
N LYS A 163 -2.42 -27.44 6.16
CA LYS A 163 -2.22 -27.94 4.80
C LYS A 163 -2.30 -26.81 3.77
N THR A 164 -3.39 -26.04 3.78
CA THR A 164 -3.56 -24.88 2.89
C THR A 164 -2.44 -23.84 3.07
N ALA A 165 -2.01 -23.60 4.30
CA ALA A 165 -0.90 -22.70 4.59
C ALA A 165 0.43 -23.22 4.04
N LEU A 166 0.70 -24.53 4.15
CA LEU A 166 1.92 -25.17 3.63
C LEU A 166 1.95 -25.17 2.09
N ASP A 167 0.82 -25.49 1.47
CA ASP A 167 0.69 -25.48 0.02
C ASP A 167 0.94 -24.06 -0.52
N LEU A 168 0.32 -23.04 0.10
CA LEU A 168 0.55 -21.64 -0.24
C LEU A 168 1.99 -21.19 0.06
N LEU A 169 2.62 -21.67 1.14
CA LEU A 169 4.01 -21.38 1.47
C LEU A 169 4.98 -21.90 0.39
N THR A 170 4.63 -23.03 -0.21
CA THR A 170 5.41 -23.69 -1.26
C THR A 170 5.31 -22.93 -2.57
N VAL A 171 4.10 -22.53 -2.98
CA VAL A 171 3.86 -21.87 -4.28
C VAL A 171 3.93 -20.34 -4.23
N LYS A 172 3.98 -19.75 -3.03
CA LYS A 172 4.00 -18.31 -2.70
C LYS A 172 2.76 -17.51 -3.09
N GLN A 173 2.09 -17.89 -4.17
CA GLN A 173 0.84 -17.30 -4.64
C GLN A 173 0.00 -18.34 -5.37
N ALA A 174 -1.31 -18.35 -5.15
CA ALA A 174 -2.21 -19.27 -5.84
C ALA A 174 -3.69 -18.84 -5.73
N THR A 175 -4.52 -19.33 -6.65
CA THR A 175 -5.98 -19.29 -6.48
C THR A 175 -6.48 -20.48 -5.65
N PRO A 176 -7.69 -20.42 -5.09
CA PRO A 176 -8.27 -21.55 -4.37
C PRO A 176 -8.36 -22.82 -5.22
N GLU A 177 -8.66 -22.68 -6.51
CA GLU A 177 -8.74 -23.80 -7.44
C GLU A 177 -7.38 -24.45 -7.69
N GLU A 178 -6.31 -23.64 -7.79
CA GLU A 178 -4.94 -24.14 -7.96
C GLU A 178 -4.49 -24.94 -6.73
N LEU A 179 -4.75 -24.45 -5.52
CA LEU A 179 -4.44 -25.15 -4.27
C LEU A 179 -5.30 -26.39 -4.06
N ALA A 180 -6.58 -26.35 -4.45
CA ALA A 180 -7.47 -27.52 -4.41
C ALA A 180 -7.06 -28.59 -5.43
N SER A 181 -6.53 -28.22 -6.60
CA SER A 181 -6.11 -29.19 -7.62
C SER A 181 -4.93 -30.07 -7.20
N GLY A 182 -4.11 -29.59 -6.25
CA GLY A 182 -2.98 -30.32 -5.67
C GLY A 182 -3.28 -31.03 -4.35
N SER A 183 -4.52 -30.97 -3.83
CA SER A 183 -4.87 -31.47 -2.50
C SER A 183 -6.19 -32.25 -2.47
N ASP A 184 -6.36 -33.15 -1.50
CA ASP A 184 -7.65 -33.84 -1.25
C ASP A 184 -8.76 -32.93 -0.67
N CYS A 185 -8.59 -31.60 -0.70
CA CYS A 185 -9.53 -30.64 -0.12
C CYS A 185 -10.46 -30.07 -1.19
N SER A 186 -11.70 -29.76 -0.83
CA SER A 186 -12.60 -29.06 -1.75
C SER A 186 -12.16 -27.60 -1.93
N VAL A 187 -12.51 -26.99 -3.08
CA VAL A 187 -12.25 -25.56 -3.33
C VAL A 187 -12.85 -24.68 -2.23
N GLU A 188 -14.04 -25.03 -1.76
CA GLU A 188 -14.76 -24.31 -0.70
C GLU A 188 -14.01 -24.36 0.65
N GLU A 189 -13.43 -25.51 0.99
CA GLU A 189 -12.63 -25.68 2.20
C GLU A 189 -11.32 -24.88 2.13
N VAL A 190 -10.66 -24.91 0.96
CA VAL A 190 -9.47 -24.10 0.69
C VAL A 190 -9.79 -22.61 0.79
N GLU A 191 -10.88 -22.15 0.19
CA GLU A 191 -11.33 -20.76 0.29
C GLU A 191 -11.60 -20.35 1.74
N HIS A 192 -12.28 -21.20 2.51
CA HIS A 192 -12.56 -20.94 3.92
C HIS A 192 -11.27 -20.81 4.73
N ASN A 193 -10.31 -21.71 4.50
CA ASN A 193 -9.01 -21.68 5.16
C ASN A 193 -8.19 -20.43 4.80
N LEU A 194 -8.18 -20.04 3.53
CA LEU A 194 -7.50 -18.83 3.06
C LEU A 194 -8.13 -17.56 3.64
N GLU A 195 -9.46 -17.47 3.73
CA GLU A 195 -10.12 -16.35 4.41
C GLU A 195 -9.77 -16.28 5.90
N ASN A 196 -9.60 -17.42 6.58
CA ASN A 196 -9.15 -17.45 7.97
C ASN A 196 -7.71 -16.95 8.12
N LEU A 197 -6.79 -17.42 7.27
CA LEU A 197 -5.39 -16.95 7.25
C LEU A 197 -5.30 -15.46 6.95
N LEU A 198 -6.12 -14.98 6.00
CA LEU A 198 -6.24 -13.57 5.63
C LEU A 198 -6.70 -12.72 6.82
N ASN A 199 -7.76 -13.15 7.52
CA ASN A 199 -8.29 -12.43 8.67
C ASN A 199 -7.31 -12.44 9.87
N GLN A 200 -6.40 -13.41 9.95
CA GLN A 200 -5.37 -13.50 10.98
C GLN A 200 -4.10 -12.68 10.66
N GLY A 201 -4.00 -12.13 9.45
CA GLY A 201 -2.89 -11.27 9.00
C GLY A 201 -1.70 -12.00 8.41
N TYR A 202 -1.79 -13.31 8.15
CA TYR A 202 -0.67 -14.11 7.64
C TYR A 202 -0.47 -14.00 6.12
N ILE A 203 -1.54 -13.71 5.38
CA ILE A 203 -1.56 -13.70 3.92
C ILE A 203 -2.40 -12.54 3.42
N MET A 204 -2.24 -12.22 2.14
CA MET A 204 -3.03 -11.23 1.43
C MET A 204 -3.93 -11.86 0.37
N CYS A 205 -5.01 -11.17 0.05
CA CYS A 205 -5.90 -11.53 -1.05
C CYS A 205 -5.97 -10.39 -2.06
N LYS A 206 -5.80 -10.73 -3.33
CA LYS A 206 -5.94 -9.85 -4.48
C LYS A 206 -7.08 -10.35 -5.36
N THR A 207 -8.09 -9.52 -5.58
CA THR A 207 -9.18 -9.85 -6.52
C THR A 207 -8.83 -9.33 -7.92
N ILE A 208 -8.73 -10.22 -8.90
CA ILE A 208 -8.51 -9.91 -10.33
C ILE A 208 -9.77 -10.29 -11.11
N GLY A 209 -10.60 -9.31 -11.45
CA GLY A 209 -11.90 -9.57 -12.08
C GLY A 209 -12.84 -10.30 -11.12
N SER A 210 -13.22 -11.54 -11.46
CA SER A 210 -14.00 -12.44 -10.59
C SER A 210 -13.16 -13.43 -9.79
N ARG A 211 -11.83 -13.47 -10.00
CA ARG A 211 -10.94 -14.46 -9.37
C ARG A 211 -10.23 -13.86 -8.17
N LYS A 212 -10.08 -14.66 -7.10
CA LYS A 212 -9.28 -14.31 -5.93
C LYS A 212 -7.92 -15.01 -6.03
N LEU A 213 -6.86 -14.23 -5.86
CA LEU A 213 -5.48 -14.70 -5.79
C LEU A 213 -4.95 -14.44 -4.39
N TYR A 214 -4.51 -15.47 -3.69
CA TYR A 214 -3.94 -15.36 -2.35
C TYR A 214 -2.42 -15.45 -2.44
N TYR A 215 -1.71 -14.69 -1.60
CA TYR A 215 -0.25 -14.65 -1.62
C TYR A 215 0.33 -14.30 -0.25
N ILE A 216 1.58 -14.70 -0.04
CA ILE A 216 2.37 -14.34 1.14
C ILE A 216 3.13 -13.04 0.82
N PRO A 217 3.04 -11.99 1.67
CA PRO A 217 3.71 -10.71 1.43
C PRO A 217 5.24 -10.78 1.46
#